data_AF-A0A0C2IS01-F1
#
_entry.id   AF-A0A0C2IS01-F1
#
_cell.length_a   1.000
_cell.length_b   1.000
_cell.length_c   1.000
_cell.angle_alpha   90.00
_cell.angle_beta   90.00
_cell.angle_gamma   90.00
#
_symmetry.space_group_name_H-M   'P 1'
#
loop_
_entity.id
_entity.type
_entity.pdbx_description
1 polymer ?
#
loop_
_entity_poly.entity_id
_entity_poly.type
_entity_poly.pdbx_seq_one_letter_code
_entity_poly.pdbx_strand_id
1 'polypeptide(L)'
;MSTLEDPECVPESLKSASLLYGLAHARYILTSEGQKKMIDMYRNREFGVCNLYNCNKAPYLPIGMCHFLSGLDSTPKVSHVRLYCPRCENIYEPPTSLRNVDGAFFGTTFPHLLLMDYPALRPLPNKTPYPHKIYDFKIHPRGMQIQYEISNQILNDNKVPNKD
;
A
#
# COMPACT_ATOMS: atom_id res chain seq x y z
N MET A 1 -7.20 42.87 -4.62
CA MET A 1 -7.75 42.31 -3.37
C MET A 1 -8.05 40.86 -3.65
N SER A 2 -7.16 39.98 -3.22
CA SER A 2 -7.19 38.53 -3.39
C SER A 2 -8.46 37.97 -2.76
N THR A 3 -9.30 37.30 -3.55
CA THR A 3 -10.23 36.31 -3.02
C THR A 3 -9.38 35.15 -2.52
N LEU A 4 -9.08 35.17 -1.23
CA LEU A 4 -8.69 33.99 -0.49
C LEU A 4 -9.89 33.05 -0.57
N GLU A 5 -9.77 31.97 -1.33
CA GLU A 5 -10.70 30.85 -1.22
C GLU A 5 -10.54 30.30 0.19
N ASP A 6 -11.49 30.63 1.06
CA ASP A 6 -11.63 29.97 2.35
C ASP A 6 -11.77 28.46 2.11
N PRO A 7 -11.17 27.58 2.94
CA PRO A 7 -11.33 26.13 2.84
C PRO A 7 -12.76 25.76 3.30
N GLU A 8 -13.73 26.09 2.47
CA GLU A 8 -15.15 25.99 2.75
C GLU A 8 -15.63 24.54 2.83
N CYS A 9 -16.54 24.33 3.77
CA CYS A 9 -17.25 23.09 4.06
C CYS A 9 -17.80 22.45 2.78
N VAL A 10 -17.19 21.35 2.34
CA VAL A 10 -17.71 20.56 1.21
C VAL A 10 -19.17 20.20 1.52
N PRO A 11 -20.13 20.52 0.63
CA PRO A 11 -21.54 20.16 0.79
C PRO A 11 -21.71 18.69 1.16
N GLU A 12 -22.60 18.40 2.12
CA GLU A 12 -22.84 17.04 2.60
C GLU A 12 -23.30 16.08 1.49
N SER A 13 -24.03 16.61 0.50
CA SER A 13 -24.42 15.89 -0.71
C SER A 13 -23.23 15.42 -1.54
N LEU A 14 -22.16 16.23 -1.65
CA LEU A 14 -20.95 15.88 -2.40
C LEU A 14 -20.10 14.85 -1.64
N LYS A 15 -20.04 14.94 -0.31
CA LYS A 15 -19.39 13.90 0.52
C LYS A 15 -20.09 12.55 0.35
N SER A 16 -21.42 12.56 0.43
CA SER A 16 -22.26 11.37 0.25
C SER A 16 -22.13 10.78 -1.16
N ALA A 17 -22.13 11.62 -2.19
CA ALA A 17 -21.93 11.18 -3.58
C ALA A 17 -20.53 10.58 -3.81
N SER A 18 -19.49 11.18 -3.24
CA SER A 18 -18.11 10.67 -3.34
C SER A 18 -17.96 9.30 -2.67
N LEU A 19 -18.59 9.14 -1.50
CA LEU A 19 -18.63 7.86 -0.77
C LEU A 19 -19.34 6.76 -1.57
N LEU A 20 -20.52 7.08 -2.10
CA LEU A 20 -21.30 6.16 -2.92
C LEU A 20 -20.51 5.73 -4.17
N TYR A 21 -19.87 6.69 -4.85
CA TYR A 21 -19.01 6.40 -5.99
C TYR A 21 -17.88 5.46 -5.61
N GLY A 22 -17.17 5.73 -4.52
CA GLY A 22 -16.08 4.87 -4.05
C GLY A 22 -16.53 3.44 -3.74
N LEU A 23 -17.68 3.27 -3.08
CA LEU A 23 -18.25 1.95 -2.80
C LEU A 23 -18.70 1.22 -4.08
N ALA A 24 -19.30 1.93 -5.03
CA ALA A 24 -19.66 1.38 -6.33
C ALA A 24 -18.41 1.00 -7.13
N HIS A 25 -17.37 1.82 -7.07
CA HIS A 25 -16.08 1.62 -7.72
C HIS A 25 -15.43 0.30 -7.26
N ALA A 26 -15.43 0.02 -5.95
CA ALA A 26 -14.88 -1.21 -5.39
C ALA A 26 -15.49 -2.48 -6.01
N ARG A 27 -16.79 -2.44 -6.35
CA ARG A 27 -17.48 -3.54 -7.03
C ARG A 27 -17.21 -3.53 -8.53
N TYR A 28 -17.23 -2.34 -9.14
CA TYR A 28 -17.04 -2.15 -10.56
C TYR A 28 -15.68 -2.67 -11.05
N ILE A 29 -14.59 -2.42 -10.31
CA ILE A 29 -13.25 -2.86 -10.70
C ILE A 29 -13.04 -4.38 -10.64
N LEU A 30 -13.99 -5.13 -10.09
CA LEU A 30 -14.00 -6.61 -10.12
C LEU A 30 -14.73 -7.15 -11.36
N THR A 31 -15.48 -6.32 -12.09
CA THR A 31 -16.13 -6.71 -13.34
C THR A 31 -15.13 -6.74 -14.49
N SER A 32 -15.40 -7.52 -15.54
CA SER A 32 -14.50 -7.62 -16.69
C SER A 32 -14.28 -6.28 -17.41
N GLU A 33 -15.26 -5.37 -17.43
CA GLU A 33 -15.09 -4.03 -18.00
C GLU A 33 -14.21 -3.14 -17.10
N GLY A 34 -14.47 -3.15 -15.78
CA GLY A 34 -13.66 -2.40 -14.83
C GLY A 34 -12.20 -2.84 -14.81
N GLN A 35 -11.97 -4.16 -14.83
CA GLN A 35 -10.63 -4.73 -14.90
C GLN A 35 -9.86 -4.27 -16.14
N LYS A 36 -10.49 -4.23 -17.33
CA LYS A 36 -9.85 -3.72 -18.55
C LYS A 36 -9.34 -2.29 -18.38
N LYS A 37 -10.18 -1.39 -17.84
CA LYS A 37 -9.80 0.00 -17.57
C LYS A 37 -8.63 0.07 -16.57
N MET A 38 -8.67 -0.73 -15.51
CA MET A 38 -7.58 -0.78 -14.52
C MET A 38 -6.28 -1.37 -15.09
N ILE A 39 -6.37 -2.31 -16.03
CA ILE A 39 -5.20 -2.87 -16.73
C ILE A 39 -4.52 -1.81 -17.58
N ASP A 40 -5.29 -0.97 -18.28
CA ASP A 40 -4.74 0.09 -19.10
C ASP A 40 -3.98 1.11 -18.22
N MET A 41 -4.57 1.52 -17.09
CA MET A 41 -3.89 2.35 -16.08
C MET A 41 -2.64 1.67 -15.49
N TYR A 42 -2.70 0.37 -15.21
CA TYR A 42 -1.58 -0.42 -14.71
C TYR A 42 -0.41 -0.48 -15.71
N ARG A 43 -0.70 -0.67 -17.00
CA ARG A 43 0.30 -0.66 -18.09
C ARG A 43 0.93 0.71 -18.24
N ASN A 44 0.14 1.78 -18.09
CA ASN A 44 0.59 3.16 -18.11
C ASN A 44 1.32 3.59 -16.83
N ARG A 45 1.36 2.73 -15.80
CA ARG A 45 2.01 3.00 -14.51
C ARG A 45 1.40 4.19 -13.77
N GLU A 46 0.10 4.43 -13.94
CA GLU A 46 -0.60 5.56 -13.32
C GLU A 46 -0.64 5.46 -11.79
N PHE A 47 -0.65 4.24 -11.26
CA PHE A 47 -0.55 3.98 -9.81
C PHE A 47 0.88 4.08 -9.26
N GLY A 48 1.86 4.39 -10.12
CA GLY A 48 3.27 4.44 -9.78
C GLY A 48 3.98 3.09 -9.91
N VAL A 49 5.20 3.04 -9.39
CA VAL A 49 6.12 1.90 -9.53
C VAL A 49 6.80 1.54 -8.22
N CYS A 50 7.19 0.28 -8.09
CA CYS A 50 7.85 -0.26 -6.92
C CYS A 50 9.18 0.45 -6.61
N ASN A 51 9.31 0.89 -5.36
CA ASN A 51 10.49 1.57 -4.84
C ASN A 51 11.64 0.60 -4.51
N LEU A 52 11.36 -0.71 -4.39
CA LEU A 52 12.42 -1.69 -4.17
C LEU A 52 13.29 -1.80 -5.42
N TYR A 53 14.60 -1.67 -5.22
CA TYR A 53 15.63 -1.80 -6.26
C TYR A 53 15.45 -3.08 -7.10
N ASN A 54 15.26 -4.22 -6.43
CA ASN A 54 15.13 -5.51 -7.10
C ASN A 54 13.79 -5.64 -7.88
N CYS A 55 12.81 -4.78 -7.63
CA CYS A 55 11.55 -4.84 -8.37
C CYS A 55 11.62 -4.27 -9.78
N ASN A 56 12.76 -3.72 -10.23
CA ASN A 56 12.96 -3.12 -11.56
C ASN A 56 11.81 -2.19 -11.97
N LYS A 57 11.33 -1.37 -11.03
CA LYS A 57 10.20 -0.45 -11.23
C LYS A 57 8.92 -1.18 -11.70
N ALA A 58 8.59 -2.34 -11.14
CA ALA A 58 7.31 -3.01 -11.41
C ALA A 58 6.13 -2.08 -11.05
N PRO A 59 5.09 -1.96 -11.88
CA PRO A 59 3.95 -1.10 -11.59
C PRO A 59 3.16 -1.58 -10.38
N TYR A 60 2.55 -0.66 -9.64
CA TYR A 60 1.66 -0.98 -8.53
C TYR A 60 0.22 -1.20 -9.00
N LEU A 61 -0.55 -1.89 -8.17
CA LEU A 61 -2.01 -1.92 -8.21
C LEU A 61 -2.56 -1.34 -6.90
N PRO A 62 -3.65 -0.56 -6.91
CA PRO A 62 -4.27 -0.09 -5.69
C PRO A 62 -4.91 -1.25 -4.91
N ILE A 63 -4.90 -1.15 -3.58
CA ILE A 63 -5.51 -2.13 -2.68
C ILE A 63 -6.03 -1.45 -1.42
N GLY A 64 -7.16 -1.91 -0.90
CA GLY A 64 -7.64 -1.58 0.44
C GLY A 64 -7.18 -2.60 1.48
N MET A 65 -6.99 -2.17 2.73
CA MET A 65 -6.69 -3.10 3.84
C MET A 65 -7.95 -3.67 4.49
N CYS A 66 -9.11 -3.06 4.24
CA CYS A 66 -10.42 -3.54 4.69
C CYS A 66 -11.49 -3.28 3.63
N HIS A 67 -12.64 -3.94 3.79
CA HIS A 67 -13.82 -3.75 2.94
C HIS A 67 -14.83 -2.75 3.55
N PHE A 68 -14.74 -2.53 4.87
CA PHE A 68 -15.62 -1.60 5.58
C PHE A 68 -15.07 -0.18 5.50
N LEU A 69 -15.99 0.78 5.38
CA LEU A 69 -15.66 2.20 5.40
C LEU A 69 -14.98 2.56 6.71
N SER A 70 -13.91 3.34 6.61
CA SER A 70 -13.30 3.88 7.80
C SER A 70 -14.19 4.95 8.44
N GLY A 71 -14.43 4.84 9.75
CA GLY A 71 -15.20 5.83 10.52
C GLY A 71 -16.69 5.53 10.69
N LEU A 72 -17.21 4.40 10.20
CA LEU A 72 -18.59 3.95 10.47
C LEU A 72 -18.70 2.96 11.64
N ASP A 73 -17.59 2.32 12.01
CA ASP A 73 -17.48 1.44 13.19
C ASP A 73 -16.47 2.03 14.17
N SER A 74 -16.61 1.65 15.44
CA SER A 74 -15.77 1.91 16.61
C SER A 74 -14.28 1.53 16.49
N THR A 75 -13.80 1.24 15.27
CA THR A 75 -12.40 1.02 14.93
C THR A 75 -11.78 2.30 14.34
N PRO A 76 -10.87 3.00 15.06
CA PRO A 76 -10.41 4.35 14.71
C PRO A 76 -9.38 4.40 13.56
N LYS A 77 -9.23 3.33 12.77
CA LYS A 77 -8.19 3.28 11.73
C LYS A 77 -8.79 3.57 10.36
N VAL A 78 -8.57 4.80 9.91
CA VAL A 78 -8.71 5.16 8.49
C VAL A 78 -7.75 4.31 7.67
N SER A 79 -8.31 3.30 6.99
CA SER A 79 -7.59 2.44 6.05
C SER A 79 -7.53 3.17 4.72
N HIS A 80 -6.62 4.13 4.60
CA HIS A 80 -6.32 4.78 3.33
C HIS A 80 -5.90 3.75 2.27
N VAL A 81 -6.06 4.10 0.99
CA VAL A 81 -5.61 3.27 -0.12
C VAL A 81 -4.13 2.94 0.03
N ARG A 82 -3.77 1.69 -0.27
CA ARG A 82 -2.40 1.20 -0.30
C ARG A 82 -2.04 0.75 -1.71
N LEU A 83 -0.76 0.50 -1.96
CA LEU A 83 -0.23 0.08 -3.25
C LEU A 83 0.37 -1.33 -3.14
N TYR A 84 -0.17 -2.28 -3.90
CA TYR A 84 0.34 -3.64 -4.00
C TYR A 84 1.32 -3.78 -5.16
N CYS A 85 2.51 -4.33 -4.90
CA CYS A 85 3.46 -4.69 -5.95
C CYS A 85 3.33 -6.19 -6.29
N PRO A 86 2.99 -6.56 -7.53
CA PRO A 86 2.85 -7.96 -7.91
C PRO A 86 4.19 -8.71 -8.06
N ARG A 87 5.33 -8.01 -8.00
CA ARG A 87 6.67 -8.62 -8.16
C ARG A 87 7.29 -9.06 -6.84
N CYS A 88 7.22 -8.23 -5.82
CA CYS A 88 7.69 -8.58 -4.47
C CYS A 88 6.54 -8.98 -3.54
N GLU A 89 5.29 -8.92 -4.01
CA GLU A 89 4.11 -9.34 -3.26
C GLU A 89 3.94 -8.61 -1.91
N ASN A 90 4.37 -7.35 -1.87
CA ASN A 90 4.31 -6.49 -0.68
C ASN A 90 3.42 -5.27 -0.92
N ILE A 91 2.93 -4.68 0.18
CA ILE A 91 2.04 -3.52 0.22
C ILE A 91 2.83 -2.30 0.68
N TYR A 92 2.61 -1.16 0.01
CA TYR A 92 3.33 0.10 0.20
C TYR A 92 2.38 1.26 0.48
N GLU A 93 2.90 2.31 1.13
CA GLU A 93 2.18 3.58 1.20
C GLU A 93 2.17 4.30 -0.15
N PRO A 94 1.04 4.96 -0.49
CA PRO A 94 1.02 5.86 -1.61
C PRO A 94 1.69 7.20 -1.26
N PRO A 95 1.99 8.03 -2.29
CA PRO A 95 2.37 9.42 -2.09
C PRO A 95 1.35 10.20 -1.25
N THR A 96 1.80 11.26 -0.58
CA THR A 96 0.96 12.08 0.32
C THR A 96 -0.33 12.58 -0.32
N SER A 97 -0.31 12.86 -1.63
CA SER A 97 -1.49 13.33 -2.39
C SER A 97 -2.65 12.34 -2.41
N LEU A 98 -2.38 11.03 -2.31
CA LEU A 98 -3.41 9.98 -2.39
C LEU A 98 -3.82 9.44 -1.01
N ARG A 99 -3.23 9.96 0.07
CA ARG A 99 -3.57 9.51 1.43
C ARG A 99 -5.02 9.81 1.80
N ASN A 100 -5.66 10.80 1.20
CA ASN A 100 -7.05 11.12 1.54
C ASN A 100 -8.08 10.19 0.91
N VAL A 101 -7.66 9.22 0.08
CA VAL A 101 -8.56 8.27 -0.58
C VAL A 101 -8.74 7.04 0.31
N ASP A 102 -10.00 6.66 0.61
CA ASP A 102 -10.30 5.45 1.39
C ASP A 102 -9.99 4.18 0.57
N GLY A 103 -9.25 3.26 1.18
CA GLY A 103 -8.89 1.98 0.58
C GLY A 103 -10.09 1.06 0.36
N ALA A 104 -11.19 1.24 1.09
CA ALA A 104 -12.44 0.52 0.88
C ALA A 104 -12.99 0.71 -0.55
N PHE A 105 -12.62 1.81 -1.24
CA PHE A 105 -13.03 2.08 -2.62
C PHE A 105 -12.34 1.18 -3.66
N PHE A 106 -11.31 0.45 -3.25
CA PHE A 106 -10.61 -0.56 -4.07
C PHE A 106 -10.81 -1.97 -3.52
N GLY A 107 -11.00 -2.08 -2.19
CA GLY A 107 -11.18 -3.35 -1.51
C GLY A 107 -9.89 -4.19 -1.44
N THR A 108 -9.95 -5.27 -0.68
CA THR A 108 -8.81 -6.16 -0.43
C THR A 108 -8.55 -7.15 -1.57
N THR A 109 -9.56 -7.40 -2.42
CA THR A 109 -9.54 -8.51 -3.38
C THR A 109 -9.03 -8.12 -4.77
N PHE A 110 -9.25 -6.87 -5.18
CA PHE A 110 -9.05 -6.41 -6.55
C PHE A 110 -7.72 -6.82 -7.20
N PRO A 111 -6.53 -6.51 -6.64
CA PRO A 111 -5.28 -6.82 -7.31
C PRO A 111 -5.04 -8.33 -7.43
N HIS A 112 -5.50 -9.11 -6.46
CA HIS A 112 -5.34 -10.56 -6.46
C HIS A 112 -6.22 -11.21 -7.52
N LEU A 113 -7.50 -10.83 -7.58
CA LEU A 113 -8.43 -11.34 -8.58
C LEU A 113 -7.99 -10.94 -10.00
N LEU A 114 -7.57 -9.68 -10.19
CA LEU A 114 -7.06 -9.21 -11.48
C LEU A 114 -5.89 -10.07 -11.99
N LEU A 115 -4.95 -10.44 -11.12
CA LEU A 115 -3.79 -11.26 -11.49
C LEU A 115 -4.12 -12.75 -11.63
N MET A 116 -5.26 -13.20 -11.09
CA MET A 116 -5.81 -14.55 -11.35
C MET A 116 -6.49 -14.58 -12.72
N ASP A 117 -7.29 -13.57 -13.04
CA ASP A 117 -8.02 -13.46 -14.31
C ASP A 117 -7.09 -13.17 -15.49
N TYR A 118 -5.98 -12.46 -15.25
CA TYR A 118 -4.97 -12.11 -16.26
C TYR A 118 -3.56 -12.55 -15.86
N PRO A 119 -3.25 -13.87 -15.92
CA PRO A 119 -1.95 -14.40 -15.50
C PRO A 119 -0.75 -13.80 -16.23
N ALA A 120 -0.93 -13.35 -17.48
CA ALA A 120 0.10 -12.71 -18.29
C ALA A 120 0.63 -11.39 -17.69
N LEU A 121 -0.13 -10.75 -16.79
CA LEU A 121 0.29 -9.53 -16.09
C LEU A 121 1.15 -9.83 -14.86
N ARG A 122 1.21 -11.09 -14.41
CA ARG A 122 1.95 -11.49 -13.22
C ARG A 122 3.44 -11.55 -13.54
N PRO A 123 4.27 -10.70 -12.90
CA PRO A 123 5.71 -10.73 -13.12
C PRO A 123 6.32 -12.00 -12.52
N LEU A 124 7.47 -12.42 -13.05
CA LEU A 124 8.26 -13.48 -12.43
C LEU A 124 8.66 -13.05 -11.00
N PRO A 125 8.55 -13.96 -10.01
CA PRO A 125 8.87 -13.64 -8.63
C PRO A 125 10.34 -13.24 -8.51
N ASN A 126 10.63 -12.09 -7.89
CA ASN A 126 12.00 -11.72 -7.58
C ASN A 126 12.41 -12.34 -6.24
N LYS A 127 13.32 -13.33 -6.29
CA LYS A 127 13.85 -14.02 -5.11
C LYS A 127 15.25 -13.59 -4.71
N THR A 128 15.86 -12.60 -5.37
CA THR A 128 17.22 -12.16 -5.02
C THR A 128 17.15 -10.99 -4.04
N PRO A 129 17.37 -11.22 -2.73
CA PRO A 129 17.49 -10.14 -1.77
C PRO A 129 18.74 -9.29 -2.08
N TYR A 130 18.72 -8.04 -1.61
CA TYR A 130 19.91 -7.20 -1.68
C TYR A 130 21.05 -7.85 -0.89
N PRO A 131 22.26 -8.01 -1.46
CA PRO A 131 23.38 -8.62 -0.75
C PRO A 131 23.94 -7.64 0.28
N HIS A 132 23.71 -7.90 1.56
CA HIS A 132 24.33 -7.14 2.66
C HIS A 132 25.84 -7.40 2.69
N LYS A 133 26.64 -6.34 2.53
CA LYS A 133 28.11 -6.38 2.51
C LYS A 133 28.72 -5.30 3.38
N ILE A 134 29.85 -5.61 4.03
CA ILE A 134 30.70 -4.67 4.76
C ILE A 134 32.11 -4.80 4.21
N TYR A 135 32.69 -3.71 3.69
CA TYR A 135 33.97 -3.73 2.96
C TYR A 135 34.03 -4.85 1.91
N ASP A 136 32.94 -5.00 1.14
CA ASP A 136 32.73 -6.04 0.13
C ASP A 136 32.63 -7.50 0.63
N PHE A 137 32.82 -7.75 1.92
CA PHE A 137 32.57 -9.05 2.52
C PHE A 137 31.08 -9.25 2.79
N LYS A 138 30.52 -10.36 2.29
CA LYS A 138 29.14 -10.74 2.56
C LYS A 138 28.96 -11.06 4.04
N ILE A 139 27.93 -10.49 4.66
CA ILE A 139 27.57 -10.82 6.05
C ILE A 139 27.00 -12.23 6.07
N HIS A 140 27.51 -13.09 6.95
CA HIS A 140 26.96 -14.42 7.16
C HIS A 140 25.53 -14.32 7.73
N PRO A 141 24.56 -15.15 7.29
CA PRO A 141 23.17 -15.08 7.78
C PRO A 141 23.05 -15.13 9.32
N ARG A 142 23.91 -15.91 9.98
CA ARG A 142 23.97 -15.97 11.45
C ARG A 142 24.41 -14.64 12.09
N GLY A 143 25.26 -13.87 11.43
CA GLY A 143 25.71 -12.56 11.93
C GLY A 143 24.56 -11.56 12.07
N MET A 144 23.62 -11.56 11.11
CA MET A 144 22.42 -10.72 11.20
C MET A 144 21.53 -11.13 12.38
N GLN A 145 21.33 -12.43 12.61
CA GLN A 145 20.53 -12.93 13.73
C GLN A 145 21.11 -12.51 15.09
N ILE A 146 22.42 -12.69 15.28
CA ILE A 146 23.12 -12.28 16.51
C ILE A 146 22.93 -10.78 16.76
N GLN A 147 23.02 -9.96 15.71
CA GLN A 147 22.85 -8.51 15.84
C GLN A 147 21.42 -8.13 16.27
N TYR A 148 20.39 -8.83 15.77
CA TYR A 148 19.01 -8.66 16.26
C TYR A 148 18.85 -9.10 17.73
N GLU A 149 19.45 -10.23 18.12
CA GLU A 149 19.42 -10.73 19.49
C GLU A 149 20.03 -9.70 20.47
N ILE A 150 21.21 -9.16 20.14
CA ILE A 150 21.89 -8.11 20.94
C ILE A 150 21.04 -6.84 20.99
N SER A 151 20.48 -6.39 19.86
CA SER A 151 19.64 -5.19 19.82
C SER A 151 18.43 -5.31 20.74
N ASN A 152 17.80 -6.49 20.79
CA ASN A 152 16.65 -6.74 21.66
C ASN A 152 17.04 -6.77 23.14
N GLN A 153 18.19 -7.33 23.47
CA GLN A 153 18.71 -7.32 24.85
C GLN A 153 18.93 -5.88 25.33
N ILE A 154 19.61 -5.04 24.54
CA ILE A 154 19.86 -3.62 24.87
C ILE A 154 18.53 -2.86 25.09
N LEU A 155 17.53 -3.07 24.24
CA LEU A 155 16.22 -2.42 24.40
C LEU A 155 15.49 -2.85 25.68
N ASN A 156 15.67 -4.09 26.11
CA ASN A 156 15.07 -4.61 27.33
C ASN A 156 15.80 -4.10 28.58
N ASP A 157 17.13 -4.00 28.54
CA ASP A 157 17.94 -3.47 29.64
C ASP A 157 17.65 -1.97 29.89
N ASN A 158 17.41 -1.20 28.82
CA ASN A 158 17.01 0.21 28.91
C ASN A 158 15.55 0.45 29.35
N LYS A 159 14.73 -0.61 29.43
CA LYS A 159 13.34 -0.55 29.92
C LYS A 159 13.21 -0.83 31.42
N VAL A 160 14.31 -1.10 32.13
CA VAL A 160 14.27 -1.23 33.59
C VAL A 160 13.93 0.15 34.17
N PRO A 161 12.76 0.33 34.82
CA PRO A 161 12.39 1.62 35.39
C PRO A 161 13.39 1.97 36.48
N ASN A 162 13.77 3.26 36.55
CA ASN A 162 14.32 3.84 37.78
C ASN A 162 13.40 3.42 38.93
N LYS A 163 13.90 2.56 39.81
CA LYS A 163 13.27 2.30 41.09
C LYS A 163 13.51 3.55 41.94
N ASP A 164 12.49 4.39 42.05
CA ASP A 164 12.30 5.25 43.22
C ASP A 164 11.75 4.38 44.38
#